data_AF-F4A0D4-F1
#
_entry.id   AF-F4A0D4-F1
#
_cell.length_a   1.000
_cell.length_b   1.000
_cell.length_c   1.000
_cell.angle_alpha   90.00
_cell.angle_beta   90.00
_cell.angle_gamma   90.00
#
_symmetry.space_group_name_H-M   'P 1'
#
loop_
_entity.id
_entity.type
_entity.pdbx_description
1 polymer ?
#
loop_
_entity_poly.entity_id
_entity_poly.type
_entity_poly.pdbx_seq_one_letter_code
_entity_poly.pdbx_strand_id
1 'polypeptide(L)'
;MISKNKNLLVIILILVIISLIISLAFNIFSHLKLTNIDNYFSPKVYEETLKFSTSALKTDKMLDDSLKNKQITIVNANILGNEFFNQAMNMDDLSRIYAYYAIKDRGIGNCTTVVLDNFSVYISAQILHRIPDTFNIAYDQKGVIKLSEDQITKFTKMKDINDKIVEITKKDVKGLTEYTINNSDFTSSNAVHSPLWEKLFVDLTNYCNAMPQWPRPPLD
;
A
#
# COMPACT_ATOMS: atom_id res chain seq x y z
N MET A 1 17.14 -36.57 56.51
CA MET A 1 16.57 -36.57 55.15
C MET A 1 15.59 -35.41 54.91
N ILE A 2 14.76 -35.03 55.89
CA ILE A 2 13.75 -33.96 55.78
C ILE A 2 14.34 -32.54 55.58
N SER A 3 15.49 -32.23 56.19
CA SER A 3 16.16 -30.91 56.07
C SER A 3 16.73 -30.63 54.65
N LYS A 4 17.32 -31.64 53.98
CA LYS A 4 17.86 -31.50 52.61
C LYS A 4 16.77 -31.23 51.57
N ASN A 5 15.58 -31.85 51.70
CA ASN A 5 14.45 -31.60 50.80
C ASN A 5 13.83 -30.21 51.01
N LYS A 6 13.90 -29.66 52.23
CA LYS A 6 13.41 -28.30 52.54
C LYS A 6 14.23 -27.24 51.82
N ASN A 7 15.56 -27.37 51.82
CA ASN A 7 16.45 -26.46 51.09
C ASN A 7 16.28 -26.57 49.57
N LEU A 8 16.06 -27.79 49.05
CA LEU A 8 15.77 -28.00 47.64
C LEU A 8 14.44 -27.36 47.21
N LEU A 9 13.39 -27.50 48.02
CA LEU A 9 12.08 -26.85 47.80
C LEU A 9 12.20 -25.32 47.79
N VAL A 10 12.99 -24.76 48.71
CA VAL A 10 13.25 -23.31 48.74
C VAL A 10 13.97 -22.84 47.48
N ILE A 11 14.98 -23.57 47.01
CA ILE A 11 15.70 -23.25 45.77
C ILE A 11 14.77 -23.32 44.55
N ILE A 12 13.95 -24.36 44.45
CA ILE A 12 12.97 -24.51 43.36
C ILE A 12 11.97 -23.35 43.38
N LEU A 13 11.47 -22.96 44.55
CA LEU A 13 10.53 -21.85 44.70
C LEU A 13 11.16 -20.53 44.20
N ILE A 14 12.41 -20.27 44.57
CA ILE A 14 13.16 -19.08 44.12
C ILE A 14 13.30 -19.08 42.59
N LEU A 15 13.65 -20.21 41.97
CA LEU A 15 13.78 -20.31 40.50
C LEU A 15 12.44 -20.10 39.78
N VAL A 16 11.33 -20.61 40.33
CA VAL A 16 9.99 -20.38 39.78
C VAL A 16 9.61 -18.90 39.87
N ILE A 17 9.88 -18.25 41.00
CA ILE A 17 9.62 -16.81 41.17
C ILE A 17 10.46 -15.99 40.18
N ILE A 18 11.74 -16.31 40.01
CA ILE A 18 12.62 -15.62 39.04
C ILE A 18 12.09 -15.81 37.61
N SER A 19 11.69 -17.03 37.24
CA SER A 19 11.12 -17.32 35.92
C SER A 19 9.83 -16.52 35.66
N LEU A 20 8.93 -16.45 36.65
CA LEU A 20 7.71 -15.65 36.58
C LEU A 20 8.01 -14.16 36.41
N ILE A 21 8.99 -13.64 37.14
CA ILE A 21 9.41 -12.22 37.04
C ILE A 21 9.99 -11.93 35.65
N ILE A 22 10.86 -12.79 35.12
CA ILE A 22 11.43 -12.62 33.77
C ILE A 22 10.33 -12.66 32.72
N SER A 23 9.39 -13.60 32.84
CA SER A 23 8.27 -13.74 31.91
C SER A 23 7.33 -12.52 31.96
N LEU A 24 7.04 -12.02 33.17
CA LEU A 24 6.25 -10.81 33.36
C LEU A 24 6.97 -9.57 32.80
N ALA A 25 8.27 -9.41 33.08
CA ALA A 25 9.07 -8.31 32.56
C ALA A 25 9.13 -8.34 31.02
N PHE A 26 9.29 -9.51 30.43
CA PHE A 26 9.27 -9.69 28.98
C PHE A 26 7.90 -9.34 28.39
N ASN A 27 6.80 -9.77 29.02
CA ASN A 27 5.44 -9.42 28.59
C ASN A 27 5.19 -7.92 28.69
N ILE A 28 5.57 -7.27 29.80
CA ILE A 28 5.42 -5.82 29.97
C ILE A 28 6.27 -5.08 28.95
N PHE A 29 7.53 -5.47 28.75
CA PHE A 29 8.42 -4.84 27.77
C PHE A 29 7.88 -4.99 26.35
N SER A 30 7.40 -6.19 25.99
CA SER A 30 6.78 -6.46 24.69
C SER A 30 5.52 -5.64 24.49
N HIS A 31 4.67 -5.55 25.52
CA HIS A 31 3.44 -4.76 25.47
C HIS A 31 3.74 -3.25 25.34
N LEU A 32 4.66 -2.71 26.14
CA LEU A 32 5.06 -1.30 26.05
C LEU A 32 5.69 -0.97 24.69
N LYS A 33 6.50 -1.88 24.15
CA LYS A 33 7.07 -1.74 22.80
C LYS A 33 5.97 -1.70 21.74
N LEU A 34 5.00 -2.63 21.80
CA LEU A 34 3.86 -2.66 20.88
C LEU A 34 3.00 -1.40 20.99
N THR A 35 2.66 -0.96 22.21
CA THR A 35 1.85 0.25 22.42
C THR A 35 2.55 1.53 21.94
N ASN A 36 3.87 1.64 22.11
CA ASN A 36 4.64 2.78 21.58
C ASN A 36 4.77 2.74 20.05
N ILE A 37 4.90 1.54 19.47
CA ILE A 37 4.89 1.33 18.02
C ILE A 37 3.52 1.73 17.47
N ASP A 38 2.43 1.29 18.10
CA ASP A 38 1.06 1.66 17.72
C ASP A 38 0.84 3.16 17.77
N ASN A 39 1.28 3.83 18.83
CA ASN A 39 1.15 5.28 18.93
C ASN A 39 1.99 6.04 17.88
N TYR A 40 3.15 5.49 17.48
CA TYR A 40 4.05 6.13 16.51
C TYR A 40 3.61 5.89 15.05
N PHE A 41 3.26 4.66 14.71
CA PHE A 41 2.91 4.30 13.34
C PHE A 41 1.45 4.60 13.02
N SER A 42 0.55 4.65 14.01
CA SER A 42 -0.87 4.88 13.77
C SER A 42 -1.17 6.14 12.94
N PRO A 43 -0.64 7.33 13.30
CA PRO A 43 -0.85 8.54 12.48
C PRO A 43 -0.25 8.41 11.08
N LYS A 44 0.92 7.77 10.94
CA LYS A 44 1.60 7.59 9.65
C LYS A 44 0.84 6.61 8.75
N VAL A 45 0.36 5.50 9.28
CA VAL A 45 -0.47 4.52 8.54
C VAL A 45 -1.75 5.19 8.07
N TYR A 46 -2.39 6.00 8.91
CA TYR A 46 -3.57 6.77 8.52
C TYR A 46 -3.28 7.72 7.36
N GLU A 47 -2.25 8.54 7.49
CA GLU A 47 -1.88 9.53 6.49
C GLU A 47 -1.55 8.87 5.13
N GLU A 48 -0.71 7.84 5.15
CA GLU A 48 -0.32 7.13 3.92
C GLU A 48 -1.49 6.37 3.30
N THR A 49 -2.37 5.78 4.12
CA THR A 49 -3.60 5.14 3.64
C THR A 49 -4.52 6.17 2.99
N LEU A 50 -4.71 7.33 3.62
CA LEU A 50 -5.54 8.41 3.08
C LEU A 50 -4.99 8.94 1.75
N LYS A 51 -3.68 9.19 1.65
CA LYS A 51 -3.03 9.62 0.40
C LYS A 51 -3.22 8.59 -0.70
N PHE A 52 -2.94 7.32 -0.40
CA PHE A 52 -3.09 6.20 -1.32
C PHE A 52 -4.54 6.06 -1.80
N SER A 53 -5.50 6.06 -0.88
CA SER A 53 -6.94 5.96 -1.15
C SER A 53 -7.47 7.12 -1.99
N THR A 54 -7.06 8.36 -1.68
CA THR A 54 -7.47 9.54 -2.44
C THR A 54 -6.97 9.46 -3.88
N SER A 55 -5.72 9.04 -4.05
CA SER A 55 -5.11 8.84 -5.36
C SER A 55 -5.83 7.77 -6.18
N ALA A 56 -6.16 6.63 -5.55
CA ALA A 56 -6.88 5.53 -6.18
C ALA A 56 -8.26 5.96 -6.72
N LEU A 57 -9.00 6.77 -5.98
CA LEU A 57 -10.32 7.26 -6.42
C LEU A 57 -10.23 8.25 -7.58
N LYS A 58 -9.20 9.10 -7.62
CA LYS A 58 -8.98 9.99 -8.77
C LYS A 58 -8.65 9.18 -10.03
N THR A 59 -7.76 8.20 -9.89
CA THR A 59 -7.40 7.26 -10.96
C THR A 59 -8.63 6.50 -11.47
N ASP A 60 -9.52 6.06 -10.56
CA ASP A 60 -10.73 5.31 -10.89
C ASP A 60 -11.62 6.05 -11.89
N LYS A 61 -11.96 7.30 -11.54
CA LYS A 61 -12.78 8.16 -12.38
C LYS A 61 -12.14 8.42 -13.75
N MET A 62 -10.83 8.67 -13.78
CA MET A 62 -10.11 8.95 -15.02
C MET A 62 -10.06 7.72 -15.94
N LEU A 63 -9.86 6.53 -15.38
CA LEU A 63 -9.87 5.29 -16.14
C LEU A 63 -11.27 4.98 -16.67
N ASP A 64 -12.32 5.13 -15.85
CA ASP A 64 -13.71 4.94 -16.26
C ASP A 64 -14.09 5.87 -17.42
N ASP A 65 -13.81 7.18 -17.26
CA ASP A 65 -14.07 8.17 -18.30
C ASP A 65 -13.29 7.85 -19.58
N SER A 66 -12.04 7.40 -19.45
CA SER A 66 -11.19 7.11 -20.61
C SER A 66 -11.63 5.86 -21.36
N LEU A 67 -12.00 4.80 -20.64
CA LEU A 67 -12.48 3.54 -21.21
C LEU A 67 -13.85 3.71 -21.87
N LYS A 68 -14.78 4.41 -21.20
CA LYS A 68 -16.12 4.69 -21.73
C LYS A 68 -16.07 5.48 -23.03
N ASN A 69 -15.21 6.49 -23.09
CA ASN A 69 -15.12 7.39 -24.25
C ASN A 69 -14.06 6.95 -25.27
N LYS A 70 -13.27 5.90 -24.98
CA LYS A 70 -12.14 5.43 -25.79
C LYS A 70 -11.13 6.53 -26.12
N GLN A 71 -10.98 7.50 -25.20
CA GLN A 71 -10.11 8.65 -25.36
C GLN A 71 -9.75 9.23 -23.99
N ILE A 72 -8.60 9.88 -23.88
CA ILE A 72 -8.18 10.59 -22.67
C ILE A 72 -7.73 12.01 -23.04
N THR A 73 -8.03 13.00 -22.19
CA THR A 73 -7.46 14.33 -22.39
C THR A 73 -5.99 14.33 -21.97
N ILE A 74 -5.17 15.16 -22.61
CA ILE A 74 -3.75 15.28 -22.26
C ILE A 74 -3.57 15.61 -20.77
N VAL A 75 -4.39 16.53 -20.24
CA VAL A 75 -4.40 16.91 -18.83
C VAL A 75 -4.73 15.71 -17.93
N ASN A 76 -5.77 14.94 -18.25
CA ASN A 76 -6.14 13.77 -17.46
C ASN A 76 -5.08 12.67 -17.55
N ALA A 77 -4.43 12.47 -18.70
CA ALA A 77 -3.31 11.54 -18.81
C ALA A 77 -2.13 11.98 -17.93
N ASN A 78 -1.83 13.29 -17.88
CA ASN A 78 -0.79 13.79 -17.00
C ASN A 78 -1.11 13.54 -15.51
N ILE A 79 -2.35 13.82 -15.11
CA ILE A 79 -2.79 13.56 -13.73
C ILE A 79 -2.80 12.06 -13.44
N LEU A 80 -3.31 11.23 -14.36
CA LEU A 80 -3.41 9.78 -14.20
C LEU A 80 -2.04 9.14 -13.93
N GLY A 81 -1.02 9.46 -14.74
CA GLY A 81 0.31 8.90 -14.48
C GLY A 81 0.94 9.44 -13.18
N ASN A 82 0.68 10.69 -12.82
CA ASN A 82 1.10 11.26 -11.53
C ASN A 82 0.47 10.52 -10.34
N GLU A 83 -0.83 10.24 -10.43
CA GLU A 83 -1.54 9.52 -9.38
C GLU A 83 -1.04 8.08 -9.28
N PHE A 84 -0.73 7.40 -10.40
CA PHE A 84 -0.07 6.09 -10.34
C PHE A 84 1.31 6.14 -9.66
N PHE A 85 2.12 7.15 -9.96
CA PHE A 85 3.41 7.34 -9.28
C PHE A 85 3.24 7.58 -7.77
N ASN A 86 2.29 8.44 -7.38
CA ASN A 86 1.98 8.69 -5.98
C ASN A 86 1.50 7.40 -5.28
N GLN A 87 0.66 6.60 -5.93
CA GLN A 87 0.24 5.31 -5.39
C GLN A 87 1.43 4.36 -5.21
N ALA A 88 2.39 4.34 -6.15
CA ALA A 88 3.59 3.53 -6.03
C ALA A 88 4.43 3.93 -4.79
N MET A 89 4.62 5.24 -4.58
CA MET A 89 5.35 5.76 -3.42
C MET A 89 4.64 5.44 -2.10
N ASN A 90 3.35 5.75 -2.00
CA ASN A 90 2.57 5.50 -0.78
C ASN A 90 2.50 3.99 -0.49
N MET A 91 2.49 3.15 -1.52
CA MET A 91 2.52 1.70 -1.34
C MET A 91 3.86 1.17 -0.82
N ASP A 92 5.00 1.74 -1.24
CA ASP A 92 6.30 1.39 -0.64
C ASP A 92 6.29 1.69 0.87
N ASP A 93 5.80 2.86 1.26
CA ASP A 93 5.65 3.22 2.67
C ASP A 93 4.68 2.29 3.43
N LEU A 94 3.48 2.04 2.88
CA LEU A 94 2.48 1.16 3.51
C LEU A 94 2.96 -0.28 3.63
N SER A 95 3.62 -0.82 2.61
CA SER A 95 4.14 -2.18 2.63
C SER A 95 5.26 -2.38 3.65
N ARG A 96 6.13 -1.37 3.85
CA ARG A 96 7.16 -1.38 4.89
C ARG A 96 6.55 -1.39 6.28
N ILE A 97 5.50 -0.59 6.49
CA ILE A 97 4.78 -0.56 7.77
C ILE A 97 4.07 -1.91 8.00
N TYR A 98 3.39 -2.45 6.98
CA TYR A 98 2.71 -3.75 7.06
C TYR A 98 3.68 -4.89 7.36
N ALA A 99 4.81 -4.98 6.66
CA ALA A 99 5.83 -6.01 6.88
C ALA A 99 6.39 -5.98 8.30
N TYR A 100 6.59 -4.77 8.85
CA TYR A 100 7.05 -4.58 10.22
C TYR A 100 6.03 -5.11 11.25
N TYR A 101 4.74 -4.85 11.03
CA TYR A 101 3.68 -5.26 11.94
C TYR A 101 3.28 -6.74 11.83
N ALA A 102 3.18 -7.24 10.61
CA ALA A 102 2.74 -8.60 10.34
C ALA A 102 3.87 -9.63 10.54
N ILE A 103 5.08 -9.20 10.89
CA ILE A 103 6.32 -10.01 10.95
C ILE A 103 6.45 -10.82 9.64
N LYS A 104 6.15 -10.18 8.51
CA LYS A 104 6.21 -10.81 7.18
C LYS A 104 7.41 -10.32 6.41
N ASP A 105 7.81 -11.11 5.42
CA ASP A 105 8.93 -10.80 4.55
C ASP A 105 8.71 -9.45 3.84
N ARG A 106 9.76 -8.62 3.82
CA ARG A 106 9.77 -7.29 3.19
C ARG A 106 9.62 -7.37 1.68
N GLY A 107 9.82 -8.55 1.08
CA GLY A 107 9.67 -8.77 -0.37
C GLY A 107 8.26 -8.54 -0.93
N ILE A 108 7.24 -8.50 -0.07
CA ILE A 108 5.81 -8.36 -0.43
C ILE A 108 5.49 -6.96 -1.02
N GLY A 109 6.19 -5.91 -0.59
CA GLY A 109 5.95 -4.54 -1.06
C GLY A 109 6.49 -4.21 -2.46
N ASN A 110 7.60 -4.86 -2.82
CA ASN A 110 8.42 -4.47 -3.97
C ASN A 110 7.67 -4.65 -5.31
N CYS A 111 6.89 -5.73 -5.45
CA CYS A 111 6.14 -6.00 -6.66
C CYS A 111 5.03 -4.98 -6.91
N THR A 112 4.40 -4.47 -5.86
CA THR A 112 3.28 -3.55 -6.04
C THR A 112 3.75 -2.17 -6.50
N THR A 113 4.79 -1.66 -5.86
CA THR A 113 5.44 -0.40 -6.27
C THR A 113 5.83 -0.46 -7.75
N VAL A 114 6.41 -1.58 -8.19
CA VAL A 114 6.82 -1.79 -9.59
C VAL A 114 5.64 -1.76 -10.55
N VAL A 115 4.50 -2.37 -10.20
CA VAL A 115 3.32 -2.39 -11.09
C VAL A 115 2.76 -0.99 -11.30
N LEU A 116 2.57 -0.22 -10.22
CA LEU A 116 2.01 1.13 -10.26
C LEU A 116 2.99 2.11 -10.93
N ASP A 117 4.28 1.96 -10.67
CA ASP A 117 5.34 2.72 -11.35
C ASP A 117 5.34 2.43 -12.87
N ASN A 118 5.25 1.16 -13.27
CA ASN A 118 5.15 0.80 -14.69
C ASN A 118 3.91 1.42 -15.36
N PHE A 119 2.79 1.55 -14.65
CA PHE A 119 1.61 2.27 -15.17
C PHE A 119 1.90 3.75 -15.37
N SER A 120 2.54 4.40 -14.40
CA SER A 120 2.99 5.78 -14.54
C SER A 120 3.91 5.95 -15.76
N VAL A 121 4.94 5.12 -15.88
CA VAL A 121 5.90 5.14 -17.00
C VAL A 121 5.19 4.91 -18.33
N TYR A 122 4.24 3.98 -18.40
CA TYR A 122 3.46 3.73 -19.60
C TYR A 122 2.65 4.95 -20.03
N ILE A 123 1.95 5.60 -19.10
CA ILE A 123 1.19 6.82 -19.40
C ILE A 123 2.15 7.93 -19.90
N SER A 124 3.29 8.09 -19.23
CA SER A 124 4.30 9.08 -19.58
C SER A 124 4.85 8.86 -21.00
N ALA A 125 5.31 7.65 -21.30
CA ALA A 125 6.05 7.38 -22.52
C ALA A 125 5.17 7.00 -23.72
N GLN A 126 4.05 6.30 -23.50
CA GLN A 126 3.25 5.71 -24.58
C GLN A 126 1.95 6.47 -24.86
N ILE A 127 1.45 7.23 -23.89
CA ILE A 127 0.27 8.08 -24.09
C ILE A 127 0.72 9.52 -24.34
N LEU A 128 1.57 10.05 -23.46
CA LEU A 128 2.03 11.44 -23.53
C LEU A 128 3.31 11.64 -24.34
N HIS A 129 4.01 10.57 -24.71
CA HIS A 129 5.26 10.62 -25.48
C HIS A 129 6.33 11.54 -24.85
N ARG A 130 6.53 11.43 -23.54
CA ARG A 130 7.55 12.19 -22.79
C ARG A 130 8.53 11.29 -22.06
N ILE A 131 9.62 11.91 -21.60
CA ILE A 131 10.60 11.25 -20.73
C ILE A 131 9.92 10.88 -19.41
N PRO A 132 9.99 9.60 -18.97
CA PRO A 132 9.30 9.07 -17.80
C PRO A 132 9.45 9.93 -16.53
N ASP A 133 10.62 10.55 -16.35
CA ASP A 133 11.02 11.26 -15.14
C ASP A 133 10.44 12.69 -15.02
N THR A 134 9.61 13.12 -15.98
CA THR A 134 9.13 14.51 -16.07
C THR A 134 7.62 14.63 -15.98
N PHE A 135 7.05 14.14 -14.88
CA PHE A 135 5.70 14.56 -14.50
C PHE A 135 5.73 15.97 -13.89
N ASN A 136 5.99 16.98 -14.71
CA ASN A 136 5.92 18.36 -14.26
C ASN A 136 4.44 18.79 -14.15
N ILE A 137 4.07 19.43 -13.04
CA ILE A 137 2.68 19.75 -12.68
C ILE A 137 2.07 20.80 -13.64
N ALA A 138 2.91 21.54 -14.37
CA ALA A 138 2.52 22.57 -15.34
C ALA A 138 2.44 22.05 -16.80
N TYR A 139 1.90 20.85 -17.02
CA TYR A 139 1.68 20.34 -18.37
C TYR A 139 0.34 20.84 -18.92
N ASP A 140 0.33 22.09 -19.39
CA ASP A 140 -0.88 22.82 -19.83
C ASP A 140 -1.30 22.53 -21.28
N GLN A 141 -0.76 21.47 -21.89
CA GLN A 141 -1.15 21.08 -23.23
C GLN A 141 -2.61 20.61 -23.26
N LYS A 142 -3.41 21.29 -24.08
CA LYS A 142 -4.81 20.95 -24.32
C LYS A 142 -4.90 20.01 -25.52
N GLY A 143 -5.65 18.92 -25.35
CA GLY A 143 -5.87 17.97 -26.43
C GLY A 143 -6.58 16.72 -25.94
N VAL A 144 -7.06 15.94 -26.90
CA VAL A 144 -7.69 14.63 -26.69
C VAL A 144 -6.91 13.60 -27.47
N ILE A 145 -6.48 12.54 -26.79
CA ILE A 145 -5.79 11.40 -27.36
C ILE A 145 -6.83 10.29 -27.50
N LYS A 146 -7.09 9.84 -28.74
CA LYS A 146 -7.89 8.63 -28.98
C LYS A 146 -7.05 7.41 -28.64
N LEU A 147 -7.61 6.49 -27.88
CA LEU A 147 -6.93 5.27 -27.47
C LEU A 147 -7.07 4.21 -28.58
N SER A 148 -5.96 3.58 -28.94
CA SER A 148 -5.96 2.38 -29.79
C SER A 148 -6.53 1.17 -29.05
N GLU A 149 -6.88 0.09 -29.75
CA GLU A 149 -7.40 -1.14 -29.12
C GLU A 149 -6.40 -1.74 -28.10
N ASP A 150 -5.10 -1.68 -28.41
CA ASP A 150 -4.04 -2.12 -27.50
C ASP A 150 -3.93 -1.21 -26.25
N GLN A 151 -4.04 0.11 -26.42
CA GLN A 151 -4.07 1.06 -25.31
C GLN A 151 -5.31 0.87 -24.43
N ILE A 152 -6.48 0.62 -25.03
CA ILE A 152 -7.72 0.30 -24.30
C ILE A 152 -7.51 -0.97 -23.47
N THR A 153 -6.94 -2.02 -24.05
CA THR A 153 -6.65 -3.28 -23.33
C THR A 153 -5.74 -3.04 -22.12
N LYS A 154 -4.74 -2.16 -22.25
CA LYS A 154 -3.85 -1.79 -21.15
C LYS A 154 -4.56 -0.95 -20.09
N PHE A 155 -5.41 0.00 -20.48
CA PHE A 155 -6.24 0.77 -19.57
C PHE A 155 -7.24 -0.11 -18.80
N THR A 156 -7.83 -1.13 -19.43
CA THR A 156 -8.69 -2.11 -18.75
C THR A 156 -7.91 -2.84 -17.66
N LYS A 157 -6.68 -3.29 -17.95
CA LYS A 157 -5.83 -3.94 -16.93
C LYS A 157 -5.47 -3.00 -15.78
N MET A 158 -5.20 -1.73 -16.07
CA MET A 158 -4.97 -0.71 -15.03
C MET A 158 -6.21 -0.54 -14.16
N LYS A 159 -7.40 -0.53 -14.78
CA LYS A 159 -8.68 -0.42 -14.08
C LYS A 159 -8.95 -1.62 -13.18
N ASP A 160 -8.73 -2.84 -13.67
CA ASP A 160 -8.92 -4.07 -12.88
C ASP A 160 -8.09 -4.05 -11.58
N ILE A 161 -6.87 -3.50 -11.64
CA ILE A 161 -6.02 -3.33 -10.45
C ILE A 161 -6.52 -2.19 -9.57
N ASN A 162 -6.84 -1.03 -10.16
CA ASN A 162 -7.34 0.11 -9.40
C ASN A 162 -8.67 -0.19 -8.68
N ASP A 163 -9.54 -0.99 -9.28
CA ASP A 163 -10.81 -1.44 -8.68
C ASP A 163 -10.60 -2.23 -7.39
N LYS A 164 -9.60 -3.12 -7.37
CA LYS A 164 -9.22 -3.84 -6.15
C LYS A 164 -8.71 -2.89 -5.07
N ILE A 165 -7.92 -1.88 -5.45
CA ILE A 165 -7.42 -0.85 -4.55
C ILE A 165 -8.57 0.00 -3.98
N VAL A 166 -9.53 0.37 -4.82
CA VAL A 166 -10.73 1.13 -4.43
C VAL A 166 -11.63 0.30 -3.51
N GLU A 167 -11.78 -1.00 -3.74
CA GLU A 167 -12.52 -1.90 -2.85
C GLU A 167 -11.96 -1.88 -1.43
N ILE A 168 -10.63 -1.93 -1.30
CA ILE A 168 -9.93 -1.89 -0.02
C ILE A 168 -10.11 -0.53 0.65
N THR A 169 -9.90 0.53 -0.12
CA THR A 169 -10.12 1.92 0.32
C THR A 169 -11.51 2.10 0.92
N LYS A 170 -12.56 1.65 0.23
CA LYS A 170 -13.96 1.80 0.69
C LYS A 170 -14.27 0.98 1.94
N LYS A 171 -13.58 -0.15 2.15
CA LYS A 171 -13.78 -1.03 3.31
C LYS A 171 -13.00 -0.58 4.54
N ASP A 172 -11.75 -0.19 4.37
CA ASP A 172 -10.83 0.12 5.46
C ASP A 172 -10.88 1.60 5.86
N VAL A 173 -11.35 2.48 4.96
CA VAL A 173 -11.58 3.89 5.24
C VAL A 173 -13.08 4.17 5.13
N LYS A 174 -13.85 3.65 6.10
CA LYS A 174 -15.29 3.90 6.19
C LYS A 174 -15.57 5.41 6.17
N GLY A 175 -16.51 5.83 5.33
CA GLY A 175 -16.90 7.23 5.20
C GLY A 175 -16.05 8.06 4.24
N LEU A 176 -15.12 7.46 3.49
CA LEU A 176 -14.39 8.17 2.41
C LEU A 176 -15.31 8.38 1.20
N THR A 177 -16.22 9.35 1.34
CA THR A 177 -16.96 9.96 0.24
C THR A 177 -16.24 11.24 -0.14
N GLU A 178 -15.75 11.32 -1.38
CA GLU A 178 -15.23 12.54 -2.02
C GLU A 178 -14.45 13.49 -1.08
N TYR A 179 -13.21 13.08 -0.77
CA TYR A 179 -12.13 13.96 -0.27
C TYR A 179 -12.16 14.41 1.18
N THR A 180 -12.99 13.80 2.05
CA THR A 180 -12.92 14.10 3.49
C THR A 180 -13.12 12.83 4.33
N ILE A 181 -12.25 12.61 5.33
CA ILE A 181 -12.41 11.57 6.35
C ILE A 181 -12.79 12.25 7.67
N ASN A 182 -13.73 11.63 8.39
CA ASN A 182 -13.94 11.93 9.80
C ASN A 182 -12.93 11.10 10.64
N ASN A 183 -12.03 11.75 11.36
CA ASN A 183 -10.90 11.13 12.09
C ASN A 183 -11.30 10.03 13.10
N SER A 184 -12.58 9.94 13.48
CA SER A 184 -13.08 8.99 14.49
C SER A 184 -13.17 7.54 14.00
N ASP A 185 -13.18 7.32 12.68
CA ASP A 185 -13.55 6.01 12.11
C ASP A 185 -12.34 5.20 11.63
N PHE A 186 -11.13 5.76 11.75
CA PHE A 186 -9.88 5.08 11.42
C PHE A 186 -9.15 4.61 12.68
N THR A 187 -8.96 3.29 12.80
CA THR A 187 -8.00 2.73 13.75
C THR A 187 -6.92 1.99 12.99
N SER A 188 -5.68 2.36 13.26
CA SER A 188 -4.50 1.80 12.58
C SER A 188 -4.36 0.30 12.78
N SER A 189 -4.91 -0.26 13.86
CA SER A 189 -4.96 -1.71 14.06
C SER A 189 -5.85 -2.43 13.04
N ASN A 190 -6.89 -1.79 12.50
CA ASN A 190 -7.75 -2.42 11.50
C ASN A 190 -7.10 -2.42 10.11
N ALA A 191 -6.42 -1.34 9.73
CA ALA A 191 -5.72 -1.26 8.43
C ALA A 191 -4.52 -2.22 8.38
N VAL A 192 -3.73 -2.28 9.45
CA VAL A 192 -2.52 -3.11 9.53
C VAL A 192 -2.81 -4.62 9.69
N HIS A 193 -3.98 -4.98 10.22
CA HIS A 193 -4.41 -6.37 10.35
C HIS A 193 -5.51 -6.78 9.36
N SER A 194 -5.85 -5.91 8.40
CA SER A 194 -6.90 -6.19 7.43
C SER A 194 -6.40 -7.26 6.44
N PRO A 195 -7.11 -8.42 6.34
CA PRO A 195 -6.76 -9.47 5.38
C PRO A 195 -6.82 -9.01 3.91
N LEU A 196 -7.45 -7.86 3.66
CA LEU A 196 -7.60 -7.30 2.33
C LEU A 196 -6.28 -6.70 1.82
N TRP A 197 -5.47 -6.09 2.70
CA TRP A 197 -4.12 -5.64 2.34
C TRP A 197 -3.21 -6.81 2.01
N GLU A 198 -3.26 -7.88 2.82
CA GLU A 198 -2.52 -9.10 2.50
C GLU A 198 -2.90 -9.65 1.12
N LYS A 199 -4.20 -9.74 0.85
CA LYS A 199 -4.71 -10.19 -0.45
C LYS A 199 -4.26 -9.27 -1.58
N LEU A 200 -4.29 -7.95 -1.38
CA LEU A 200 -3.83 -6.97 -2.36
C LEU A 200 -2.37 -7.20 -2.74
N PHE A 201 -1.50 -7.33 -1.73
CA PHE A 201 -0.09 -7.54 -1.98
C PHE A 201 0.20 -8.87 -2.70
N VAL A 202 -0.52 -9.94 -2.34
CA VAL A 202 -0.42 -11.24 -3.02
C VAL A 202 -0.89 -11.13 -4.48
N ASP A 203 -2.04 -10.51 -4.72
CA ASP A 203 -2.58 -10.30 -6.07
C ASP A 203 -1.61 -9.50 -6.94
N LEU A 204 -1.00 -8.45 -6.40
CA LEU A 204 -0.06 -7.59 -7.11
C LEU A 204 1.29 -8.26 -7.31
N THR A 205 1.72 -9.10 -6.38
CA THR A 205 2.90 -9.97 -6.56
C THR A 205 2.66 -10.98 -7.68
N ASN A 206 1.50 -11.65 -7.69
CA ASN A 206 1.12 -12.56 -8.76
C ASN A 206 1.04 -11.84 -10.11
N TYR A 207 0.50 -10.63 -10.12
CA TYR A 207 0.42 -9.81 -11.33
C TYR A 207 1.81 -9.39 -11.84
N CYS A 208 2.70 -8.93 -10.94
CA CYS A 208 4.08 -8.60 -11.27
C CYS A 208 4.84 -9.80 -11.84
N ASN A 209 4.65 -10.99 -11.26
CA ASN A 209 5.28 -12.23 -11.72
C ASN A 209 4.71 -12.73 -13.06
N ALA A 210 3.42 -12.45 -13.32
CA ALA A 210 2.74 -12.84 -14.55
C ALA A 210 2.88 -11.81 -15.68
N MET A 211 3.38 -10.61 -15.39
CA MET A 211 3.57 -9.57 -16.39
C MET A 211 4.65 -10.02 -17.40
N PRO A 212 4.33 -10.21 -18.69
CA PRO A 212 5.37 -10.07 -19.71
C PRO A 212 5.89 -8.64 -19.58
N GLN A 213 7.21 -8.45 -19.48
CA GLN A 213 7.80 -7.12 -19.27
C GLN A 213 7.12 -6.13 -20.20
N TRP A 214 6.38 -5.17 -19.64
CA TRP A 214 5.82 -4.09 -20.44
C TRP A 214 7.03 -3.40 -21.04
N PRO A 215 7.11 -3.26 -22.38
CA PRO A 215 8.30 -2.73 -23.00
C PRO A 215 8.58 -1.38 -22.37
N ARG A 216 9.67 -1.31 -21.59
CA ARG A 216 10.23 -0.02 -21.22
C ARG A 216 10.66 0.60 -22.55
N PRO A 217 10.30 1.87 -22.80
CA PRO A 217 10.91 2.57 -23.92
C PRO A 217 12.42 2.42 -23.79
N PRO A 218 13.16 2.22 -24.90
CA PRO A 218 14.61 2.39 -24.84
C PRO A 218 14.88 3.78 -24.23
N LEU A 219 15.78 3.80 -23.25
CA LEU A 219 16.35 5.04 -22.74
C LEU A 219 17.28 5.54 -23.84
N ASP A 220 16.75 6.34 -24.76
CA ASP A 220 17.53 7.10 -25.73
C ASP A 220 18.05 8.40 -25.09
#